data_AF-A0A673MUM8-F1
#
_entry.id   AF-A0A673MUM8-F1
#
_cell.length_a   1.000
_cell.length_b   1.000
_cell.length_c   1.000
_cell.angle_alpha   90.00
_cell.angle_beta   90.00
_cell.angle_gamma   90.00
#
_symmetry.space_group_name_H-M   'P 1'
#
loop_
_entity.id
_entity.type
_entity.pdbx_description
1 polymer ?
#
loop_
_entity_poly.entity_id
_entity_poly.type
_entity_poly.pdbx_seq_one_letter_code
_entity_poly.pdbx_strand_id
1 'polypeptide(L)'
;MRRLYLVGFPLLECRTPWFDRDDPSGLGDNETLSLLLIRYPLQVCTQPIAIEVTTISGTPFFFSVLYSSACVTRWFDSDDPETNGRDSELLSGLFSKYPGYICPNPIGIEVQTISGQPAYQTGNIFQVYNPVFGFACVNAGQTGGGLCADYKVRFSCPEKFCTSCRTSWFDRDDPDDPGDSEILTDIQIIIPPKVCSLPIAIEVTTISGSPALLTGNLFQLFDPLLGFKCVNEQQGGGVCQDYKVCYTCPKSFCKIQVLSNLTIEAANILDKY
;
A
#
# COMPACT_ATOMS: atom_id res chain seq x y z
N MET A 1 -26.13 -26.20 -16.67
CA MET A 1 -26.85 -25.97 -15.39
C MET A 1 -26.93 -24.48 -15.16
N ARG A 2 -28.14 -23.95 -14.95
CA ARG A 2 -28.39 -22.51 -14.74
C ARG A 2 -28.01 -22.14 -13.30
N ARG A 3 -27.14 -21.14 -13.10
CA ARG A 3 -27.09 -20.35 -11.86
C ARG A 3 -27.63 -18.95 -12.18
N LEU A 4 -28.80 -18.67 -11.63
CA LEU A 4 -29.39 -17.33 -11.58
C LEU A 4 -28.55 -16.50 -10.59
N TYR A 5 -27.95 -15.41 -11.07
CA TYR A 5 -27.56 -14.31 -10.18
C TYR A 5 -28.76 -13.39 -10.01
N LEU A 6 -29.20 -13.25 -8.76
CA LEU A 6 -30.26 -12.34 -8.34
C LEU A 6 -29.83 -10.90 -8.59
N VAL A 7 -30.79 -10.11 -9.08
CA VAL A 7 -30.69 -8.70 -9.43
C VAL A 7 -30.62 -7.86 -8.16
N GLY A 8 -29.67 -6.93 -8.10
CA GLY A 8 -29.67 -5.80 -7.16
C GLY A 8 -28.28 -5.38 -6.69
N PHE A 9 -27.67 -4.41 -7.36
CA PHE A 9 -27.44 -3.06 -6.82
C PHE A 9 -26.69 -2.19 -7.86
N PRO A 10 -27.13 -0.95 -8.12
CA PRO A 10 -26.58 -0.10 -9.17
C PRO A 10 -25.62 0.93 -8.57
N LEU A 11 -24.32 0.79 -8.85
CA LEU A 11 -23.44 1.92 -9.15
C LEU A 11 -22.46 1.46 -10.22
N LEU A 12 -22.49 2.16 -11.34
CA LEU A 12 -21.67 1.94 -12.52
C LEU A 12 -20.19 2.19 -12.16
N GLU A 13 -19.50 1.17 -11.67
CA GLU A 13 -18.04 1.16 -11.69
C GLU A 13 -17.62 1.06 -13.17
N CYS A 14 -16.88 2.04 -13.67
CA CYS A 14 -16.32 2.02 -15.03
C CYS A 14 -15.22 0.95 -15.09
N ARG A 15 -15.62 -0.32 -15.06
CA ARG A 15 -14.74 -1.47 -15.30
C ARG A 15 -14.75 -1.78 -16.78
N THR A 16 -13.59 -2.14 -17.29
CA THR A 16 -13.52 -2.83 -18.57
C THR A 16 -14.10 -4.24 -18.40
N PRO A 17 -14.44 -4.94 -19.50
CA PRO A 17 -14.54 -6.40 -19.46
C PRO A 17 -13.22 -7.02 -18.98
N TRP A 18 -13.27 -8.28 -18.53
CA TRP A 18 -12.06 -9.09 -18.34
C TRP A 18 -11.38 -9.33 -19.68
N PHE A 19 -10.06 -9.18 -19.72
CA PHE A 19 -9.25 -9.49 -20.90
C PHE A 19 -8.38 -10.71 -20.61
N ASP A 20 -8.39 -11.63 -21.57
CA ASP A 20 -7.61 -12.86 -21.58
C ASP A 20 -7.05 -12.94 -23.00
N ARG A 21 -5.77 -12.59 -23.16
CA ARG A 21 -5.19 -12.37 -24.49
C ARG A 21 -4.47 -13.61 -24.99
N ASP A 22 -3.81 -14.35 -24.10
CA ASP A 22 -2.96 -15.48 -24.41
C ASP A 22 -2.97 -16.51 -23.29
N ASP A 23 -3.05 -17.80 -23.64
CA ASP A 23 -2.81 -18.87 -22.67
C ASP A 23 -1.34 -18.85 -22.22
N PRO A 24 -1.04 -19.21 -20.96
CA PRO A 24 0.32 -19.25 -20.45
C PRO A 24 1.20 -20.17 -21.31
N SER A 25 2.26 -19.60 -21.88
CA SER A 25 3.34 -20.33 -22.57
C SER A 25 4.69 -19.99 -21.91
N GLY A 26 5.82 -20.54 -22.39
CA GLY A 26 7.13 -20.47 -21.71
C GLY A 26 7.70 -19.08 -21.34
N LEU A 27 6.98 -17.98 -21.64
CA LEU A 27 7.27 -16.60 -21.26
C LEU A 27 6.24 -15.98 -20.28
N GLY A 28 5.28 -16.77 -19.79
CA GLY A 28 4.19 -16.33 -18.91
C GLY A 28 2.87 -16.05 -19.66
N ASP A 29 1.85 -15.66 -18.88
CA ASP A 29 0.56 -15.12 -19.30
C ASP A 29 0.58 -13.59 -19.05
N ASN A 30 0.32 -12.76 -20.06
CA ASN A 30 0.78 -11.36 -20.08
C ASN A 30 -0.20 -10.34 -20.69
N GLU A 31 -1.15 -9.79 -19.93
CA GLU A 31 -2.06 -8.72 -20.37
C GLU A 31 -1.44 -7.30 -20.31
N THR A 32 -0.40 -7.03 -21.09
CA THR A 32 0.21 -5.69 -21.09
C THR A 32 -0.73 -4.61 -21.64
N LEU A 33 -0.78 -3.45 -20.97
CA LEU A 33 -1.62 -2.32 -21.37
C LEU A 33 -1.38 -1.89 -22.83
N SER A 34 -0.11 -1.87 -23.27
CA SER A 34 0.25 -1.53 -24.65
C SER A 34 -0.43 -2.43 -25.68
N LEU A 35 -0.48 -3.74 -25.39
CA LEU A 35 -1.10 -4.72 -26.29
C LEU A 35 -2.63 -4.68 -26.19
N LEU A 36 -3.18 -4.40 -25.00
CA LEU A 36 -4.62 -4.22 -24.82
C LEU A 36 -5.15 -2.96 -25.53
N LEU A 37 -4.40 -1.84 -25.52
CA LEU A 37 -4.78 -0.62 -26.25
C LEU A 37 -4.76 -0.82 -27.77
N ILE A 38 -3.87 -1.67 -28.28
CA ILE A 38 -3.83 -2.04 -29.70
C ILE A 38 -5.02 -2.95 -30.07
N ARG A 39 -5.31 -3.95 -29.23
CA ARG A 39 -6.32 -4.99 -29.54
C ARG A 39 -7.76 -4.56 -29.23
N TYR A 40 -7.94 -3.76 -28.18
CA TYR A 40 -9.24 -3.29 -27.68
C TYR A 40 -9.28 -1.76 -27.59
N PRO A 41 -9.06 -1.04 -28.72
CA PRO A 41 -9.08 0.41 -28.72
C PRO A 41 -10.44 0.92 -28.21
N LEU A 42 -10.40 1.96 -27.36
CA LEU A 42 -11.57 2.59 -26.72
C LEU A 42 -12.32 1.76 -25.67
N GLN A 43 -11.93 0.50 -25.43
CA GLN A 43 -12.45 -0.30 -24.31
C GLN A 43 -11.55 -0.23 -23.08
N VAL A 44 -10.28 0.12 -23.27
CA VAL A 44 -9.29 0.31 -22.21
C VAL A 44 -8.86 1.76 -22.19
N CYS A 45 -8.90 2.39 -21.02
CA CYS A 45 -8.40 3.75 -20.85
C CYS A 45 -6.90 3.78 -21.10
N THR A 46 -6.38 4.84 -21.72
CA THR A 46 -4.93 5.01 -21.96
C THR A 46 -4.13 5.15 -20.67
N GLN A 47 -4.80 5.44 -19.55
CA GLN A 47 -4.24 5.52 -18.20
C GLN A 47 -5.23 4.86 -17.23
N PRO A 48 -5.21 3.53 -17.08
CA PRO A 48 -6.05 2.85 -16.09
C PRO A 48 -5.55 3.19 -14.68
N ILE A 49 -6.48 3.46 -13.77
CA ILE A 49 -6.17 3.85 -12.37
C ILE A 49 -6.08 2.66 -11.42
N ALA A 50 -6.46 1.47 -11.89
CA ALA A 50 -6.41 0.23 -11.16
C ALA A 50 -6.41 -0.93 -12.16
N ILE A 51 -5.87 -2.06 -11.75
CA ILE A 51 -5.95 -3.32 -12.48
C ILE A 51 -6.41 -4.41 -11.50
N GLU A 52 -7.34 -5.23 -11.95
CA GLU A 52 -7.73 -6.46 -11.26
C GLU A 52 -7.25 -7.61 -12.13
N VAL A 53 -6.68 -8.65 -11.53
CA VAL A 53 -6.29 -9.87 -12.23
C VAL A 53 -6.98 -11.05 -11.56
N THR A 54 -7.43 -12.02 -12.35
CA THR A 54 -8.02 -13.27 -11.87
C THR A 54 -7.62 -14.38 -12.82
N THR A 55 -7.50 -15.60 -12.30
CA THR A 55 -7.43 -16.77 -13.17
C THR A 55 -8.78 -17.01 -13.85
N ILE A 56 -8.79 -17.78 -14.95
CA ILE A 56 -10.02 -18.24 -15.62
C ILE A 56 -10.94 -19.02 -14.67
N SER A 57 -10.37 -19.70 -13.65
CA SER A 57 -11.16 -20.40 -12.62
C SER A 57 -11.73 -19.47 -11.54
N GLY A 58 -11.51 -18.16 -11.65
CA GLY A 58 -12.08 -17.15 -10.77
C GLY A 58 -11.34 -16.97 -9.45
N THR A 59 -10.08 -17.41 -9.35
CA THR A 59 -9.25 -17.07 -8.18
C THR A 59 -8.65 -15.68 -8.40
N PRO A 60 -9.06 -14.67 -7.62
CA PRO A 60 -8.54 -13.32 -7.78
C PRO A 60 -7.06 -13.28 -7.39
N PHE A 61 -6.25 -12.73 -8.29
CA PHE A 61 -4.84 -12.45 -8.07
C PHE A 61 -4.72 -10.91 -8.06
N PHE A 62 -4.65 -10.30 -6.88
CA PHE A 62 -4.46 -8.85 -6.83
C PHE A 62 -2.98 -8.54 -7.01
N PHE A 63 -2.53 -8.36 -8.25
CA PHE A 63 -1.36 -7.53 -8.52
C PHE A 63 -1.80 -6.07 -8.52
N SER A 64 -1.70 -5.41 -7.38
CA SER A 64 -1.97 -3.99 -7.27
C SER A 64 -0.78 -3.17 -7.78
N VAL A 65 -0.47 -3.14 -9.08
CA VAL A 65 0.49 -2.11 -9.53
C VAL A 65 0.26 -1.58 -10.94
N LEU A 66 -0.13 -0.30 -11.00
CA LEU A 66 0.37 0.70 -11.95
C LEU A 66 0.22 2.09 -11.30
N TYR A 67 1.00 2.39 -10.27
CA TYR A 67 1.27 3.79 -9.91
C TYR A 67 2.76 3.98 -9.68
N SER A 68 3.32 5.01 -10.31
CA SER A 68 4.75 5.34 -10.26
C SER A 68 5.19 5.92 -8.91
N SER A 69 4.29 6.09 -7.94
CA SER A 69 4.58 6.76 -6.66
C SER A 69 3.33 6.80 -5.75
N ALA A 70 2.88 5.64 -5.26
CA ALA A 70 1.87 5.60 -4.20
C ALA A 70 2.54 5.32 -2.86
N CYS A 71 2.43 6.26 -1.91
CA CYS A 71 2.79 5.97 -0.53
C CYS A 71 1.74 5.04 0.09
N VAL A 72 2.17 4.17 0.98
CA VAL A 72 1.27 3.29 1.74
C VAL A 72 1.16 3.77 3.17
N THR A 73 -0.05 3.75 3.71
CA THR A 73 -0.29 4.07 5.11
C THR A 73 0.30 3.00 6.04
N ARG A 74 0.29 3.27 7.35
CA ARG A 74 0.47 2.21 8.35
C ARG A 74 -0.63 1.15 8.25
N TRP A 75 -0.41 0.02 8.93
CA TRP A 75 -1.47 -0.94 9.18
C TRP A 75 -2.47 -0.42 10.22
N PHE A 76 -3.73 -0.76 10.00
CA PHE A 76 -4.88 -0.47 10.85
C PHE A 76 -5.61 -1.76 11.17
N ASP A 77 -6.01 -1.86 12.43
CA ASP A 77 -6.66 -3.01 13.04
C ASP A 77 -7.59 -2.41 14.11
N SER A 78 -8.88 -2.69 14.01
CA SER A 78 -9.92 -2.01 14.77
C SER A 78 -11.07 -2.88 15.24
N ASP A 79 -11.23 -4.09 14.70
CA ASP A 79 -12.23 -5.06 15.10
C ASP A 79 -11.62 -6.47 15.16
N ASP A 80 -11.87 -7.21 16.24
CA ASP A 80 -11.33 -8.57 16.41
C ASP A 80 -12.43 -9.63 16.20
N PRO A 81 -12.16 -10.73 15.47
CA PRO A 81 -13.16 -11.77 15.15
C PRO A 81 -13.78 -12.44 16.38
N GLU A 82 -13.06 -12.52 17.50
CA GLU A 82 -13.52 -13.11 18.75
C GLU A 82 -14.59 -12.29 19.45
N THR A 83 -14.67 -10.98 19.19
CA THR A 83 -15.50 -10.06 19.99
C THR A 83 -16.96 -10.06 19.57
N ASN A 84 -17.24 -10.22 18.27
CA ASN A 84 -18.56 -10.02 17.69
C ASN A 84 -18.89 -11.01 16.56
N GLY A 85 -18.00 -11.98 16.30
CA GLY A 85 -18.17 -12.99 15.25
C GLY A 85 -17.88 -12.49 13.83
N ARG A 86 -17.13 -11.40 13.69
CA ARG A 86 -16.66 -10.84 12.43
C ARG A 86 -15.38 -10.05 12.65
N ASP A 87 -14.65 -9.82 11.60
CA ASP A 87 -13.55 -8.87 11.59
C ASP A 87 -13.83 -7.85 10.48
N SER A 88 -13.75 -6.56 10.79
CA SER A 88 -14.26 -5.48 9.94
C SER A 88 -13.46 -4.19 10.06
N GLU A 89 -12.46 -4.09 9.19
CA GLU A 89 -11.68 -2.87 8.93
C GLU A 89 -12.35 -1.96 7.89
N LEU A 90 -13.58 -1.51 8.20
CA LEU A 90 -14.35 -0.63 7.31
C LEU A 90 -13.78 0.79 7.32
N LEU A 91 -13.60 1.35 6.12
CA LEU A 91 -12.95 2.65 5.93
C LEU A 91 -13.66 3.79 6.68
N SER A 92 -15.00 3.76 6.76
CA SER A 92 -15.79 4.75 7.50
C SER A 92 -15.51 4.73 9.01
N GLY A 93 -15.36 3.54 9.59
CA GLY A 93 -14.97 3.36 10.99
C GLY A 93 -13.54 3.83 11.22
N LEU A 94 -12.62 3.45 10.32
CA LEU A 94 -11.23 3.87 10.38
C LEU A 94 -11.03 5.39 10.27
N PHE A 95 -11.80 6.08 9.41
CA PHE A 95 -11.76 7.55 9.35
C PHE A 95 -12.18 8.21 10.67
N SER A 96 -13.13 7.61 11.38
CA SER A 96 -13.59 8.11 12.67
C SER A 96 -12.54 7.86 13.77
N LYS A 97 -11.89 6.69 13.76
CA LYS A 97 -10.88 6.29 14.74
C LYS A 97 -9.52 6.99 14.52
N TYR A 98 -9.17 7.26 13.26
CA TYR A 98 -7.86 7.78 12.85
C TYR A 98 -7.99 8.98 11.88
N PRO A 99 -8.54 10.12 12.33
CA PRO A 99 -8.78 11.27 11.46
C PRO A 99 -7.48 11.82 10.86
N GLY A 100 -7.43 11.88 9.54
CA GLY A 100 -6.29 12.42 8.78
C GLY A 100 -5.10 11.46 8.58
N TYR A 101 -5.18 10.21 9.06
CA TYR A 101 -4.15 9.19 8.85
C TYR A 101 -4.37 8.33 7.60
N ILE A 102 -5.53 8.46 6.97
CA ILE A 102 -5.88 7.77 5.73
C ILE A 102 -6.35 8.83 4.74
N CYS A 103 -5.95 8.70 3.48
CA CYS A 103 -6.43 9.60 2.43
C CYS A 103 -7.96 9.47 2.25
N PRO A 104 -8.67 10.55 1.90
CA PRO A 104 -10.13 10.51 1.73
C PRO A 104 -10.61 9.52 0.66
N ASN A 105 -9.80 9.29 -0.37
CA ASN A 105 -10.09 8.35 -1.46
C ASN A 105 -8.85 7.46 -1.69
N PRO A 106 -8.72 6.36 -0.96
CA PRO A 106 -7.68 5.37 -1.22
C PRO A 106 -7.80 4.79 -2.63
N ILE A 107 -6.66 4.42 -3.22
CA ILE A 107 -6.57 3.84 -4.58
C ILE A 107 -6.21 2.36 -4.55
N GLY A 108 -5.81 1.84 -3.40
CA GLY A 108 -5.51 0.43 -3.18
C GLY A 108 -5.68 0.07 -1.72
N ILE A 109 -5.93 -1.22 -1.47
CA ILE A 109 -6.01 -1.80 -0.13
C ILE A 109 -5.16 -3.06 -0.11
N GLU A 110 -4.36 -3.20 0.94
CA GLU A 110 -3.68 -4.44 1.28
C GLU A 110 -4.28 -4.96 2.57
N VAL A 111 -4.49 -6.28 2.62
CA VAL A 111 -5.10 -6.96 3.76
C VAL A 111 -4.26 -8.19 4.08
N GLN A 112 -3.91 -8.33 5.35
CA GLN A 112 -3.20 -9.51 5.86
C GLN A 112 -3.67 -9.81 7.26
N THR A 113 -3.44 -11.04 7.72
CA THR A 113 -3.65 -11.38 9.12
C THR A 113 -2.71 -10.57 10.02
N ILE A 114 -2.99 -10.54 11.33
CA ILE A 114 -2.05 -9.93 12.30
C ILE A 114 -0.65 -10.56 12.20
N SER A 115 -0.58 -11.87 11.92
CA SER A 115 0.66 -12.64 11.70
C SER A 115 1.35 -12.39 10.35
N GLY A 116 0.78 -11.57 9.47
CA GLY A 116 1.38 -11.19 8.19
C GLY A 116 1.09 -12.15 7.02
N GLN A 117 0.15 -13.09 7.19
CA GLN A 117 -0.30 -13.91 6.08
C GLN A 117 -1.21 -13.08 5.17
N PRO A 118 -0.95 -12.98 3.85
CA PRO A 118 -1.84 -12.27 2.93
C PRO A 118 -3.24 -12.86 2.96
N ALA A 119 -4.27 -12.00 2.97
CA ALA A 119 -5.64 -12.43 3.21
C ALA A 119 -6.14 -13.48 2.20
N TYR A 120 -5.75 -13.38 0.93
CA TYR A 120 -6.14 -14.33 -0.11
C TYR A 120 -5.63 -15.78 0.12
N GLN A 121 -4.64 -15.97 0.99
CA GLN A 121 -4.09 -17.29 1.32
C GLN A 121 -4.81 -17.99 2.48
N THR A 122 -5.70 -17.27 3.18
CA THR A 122 -6.38 -17.81 4.38
C THR A 122 -7.52 -18.77 4.05
N GLY A 123 -8.09 -18.64 2.84
CA GLY A 123 -9.30 -19.36 2.45
C GLY A 123 -10.60 -18.80 3.06
N ASN A 124 -10.55 -17.67 3.78
CA ASN A 124 -11.77 -17.01 4.25
C ASN A 124 -12.54 -16.35 3.09
N ILE A 125 -13.86 -16.27 3.24
CA ILE A 125 -14.77 -15.58 2.32
C ILE A 125 -14.98 -14.14 2.82
N PHE A 126 -14.60 -13.15 2.00
CA PHE A 126 -14.70 -11.74 2.34
C PHE A 126 -15.99 -11.14 1.81
N GLN A 127 -16.72 -10.41 2.67
CA GLN A 127 -17.92 -9.67 2.30
C GLN A 127 -17.56 -8.31 1.68
N VAL A 128 -16.46 -7.72 2.14
CA VAL A 128 -15.90 -6.47 1.63
C VAL A 128 -14.39 -6.63 1.47
N TYR A 129 -13.86 -6.24 0.32
CA TYR A 129 -12.43 -6.21 0.03
C TYR A 129 -12.18 -5.21 -1.09
N ASN A 130 -12.11 -3.91 -0.78
CA ASN A 130 -11.81 -2.88 -1.78
C ASN A 130 -11.40 -1.56 -1.08
N PRO A 131 -10.66 -0.68 -1.77
CA PRO A 131 -10.17 0.58 -1.18
C PRO A 131 -11.27 1.60 -0.86
N VAL A 132 -12.50 1.43 -1.37
CA VAL A 132 -13.60 2.38 -1.16
C VAL A 132 -14.32 2.13 0.16
N PHE A 133 -14.54 0.86 0.49
CA PHE A 133 -15.30 0.44 1.66
C PHE A 133 -14.44 -0.17 2.77
N GLY A 134 -13.22 -0.64 2.45
CA GLY A 134 -12.31 -1.30 3.39
C GLY A 134 -12.36 -2.81 3.27
N PHE A 135 -12.39 -3.49 4.41
CA PHE A 135 -12.40 -4.94 4.50
C PHE A 135 -13.42 -5.45 5.52
N ALA A 136 -14.03 -6.61 5.24
CA ALA A 136 -14.89 -7.30 6.19
C ALA A 136 -14.96 -8.81 5.93
N CYS A 137 -14.75 -9.58 6.98
CA CYS A 137 -15.01 -11.01 7.07
C CYS A 137 -16.08 -11.26 8.15
N VAL A 138 -17.05 -12.16 7.88
CA VAL A 138 -18.08 -12.52 8.86
C VAL A 138 -18.15 -14.04 9.03
N ASN A 139 -18.16 -14.54 10.27
CA ASN A 139 -18.17 -15.97 10.58
C ASN A 139 -19.37 -16.69 9.96
N ALA A 140 -20.56 -16.08 10.01
CA ALA A 140 -21.77 -16.63 9.41
C ALA A 140 -21.69 -16.79 7.87
N GLY A 141 -20.75 -16.10 7.22
CA GLY A 141 -20.48 -16.21 5.79
C GLY A 141 -19.45 -17.27 5.42
N GLN A 142 -18.81 -17.93 6.40
CA GLN A 142 -17.79 -18.95 6.17
C GLN A 142 -18.41 -20.34 5.98
N THR A 143 -17.78 -21.17 5.15
CA THR A 143 -18.21 -22.55 4.92
C THR A 143 -17.68 -23.50 5.99
N GLY A 144 -18.42 -24.56 6.30
CA GLY A 144 -17.96 -25.65 7.18
C GLY A 144 -17.78 -25.26 8.64
N GLY A 145 -18.38 -24.15 9.10
CA GLY A 145 -18.18 -23.63 10.44
C GLY A 145 -16.84 -22.93 10.64
N GLY A 146 -16.18 -22.53 9.55
CA GLY A 146 -14.95 -21.74 9.61
C GLY A 146 -15.16 -20.41 10.32
N LEU A 147 -14.08 -19.88 10.91
CA LEU A 147 -14.05 -18.57 11.53
C LEU A 147 -13.17 -17.64 10.68
N CYS A 148 -13.48 -16.36 10.75
CA CYS A 148 -12.59 -15.32 10.25
C CYS A 148 -11.28 -15.36 11.03
N ALA A 149 -10.16 -15.28 10.32
CA ALA A 149 -8.92 -14.85 10.93
C ALA A 149 -9.03 -13.37 11.35
N ASP A 150 -8.03 -12.95 12.12
CA ASP A 150 -7.85 -11.58 12.59
C ASP A 150 -6.93 -10.82 11.61
N TYR A 151 -7.42 -9.72 11.05
CA TYR A 151 -6.90 -9.00 9.90
C TYR A 151 -6.62 -7.54 10.22
N LYS A 152 -5.59 -7.04 9.53
CA LYS A 152 -5.25 -5.63 9.48
C LYS A 152 -5.19 -5.16 8.03
N VAL A 153 -5.51 -3.90 7.81
CA VAL A 153 -5.52 -3.26 6.49
C VAL A 153 -4.54 -2.09 6.41
N ARG A 154 -4.02 -1.84 5.22
CA ARG A 154 -3.37 -0.56 4.88
C ARG A 154 -3.81 -0.10 3.50
N PHE A 155 -3.62 1.17 3.23
CA PHE A 155 -4.13 1.83 2.05
C PHE A 155 -3.02 2.45 1.23
N SER A 156 -3.10 2.29 -0.08
CA SER A 156 -2.35 3.09 -1.04
C SER A 156 -3.07 4.40 -1.28
N CYS A 157 -2.34 5.52 -1.22
CA CYS A 157 -2.93 6.85 -1.33
C CYS A 157 -2.48 7.58 -2.61
N PRO A 158 -3.32 8.48 -3.16
CA PRO A 158 -2.93 9.35 -4.27
C PRO A 158 -1.72 10.23 -3.92
N GLU A 159 -0.86 10.49 -4.91
CA GLU A 159 0.36 11.30 -4.76
C GLU A 159 0.12 12.65 -4.06
N LYS A 160 -0.98 13.33 -4.36
CA LYS A 160 -1.35 14.61 -3.73
C LYS A 160 -1.47 14.52 -2.21
N PHE A 161 -1.90 13.38 -1.68
CA PHE A 161 -1.95 13.15 -0.24
C PHE A 161 -0.55 12.98 0.33
N CYS A 162 0.25 12.11 -0.31
CA CYS A 162 1.62 11.77 0.07
C CYS A 162 2.56 12.99 0.06
N THR A 163 2.34 13.93 -0.86
CA THR A 163 3.17 15.13 -1.03
C THR A 163 2.78 16.30 -0.14
N SER A 164 1.68 16.19 0.63
CA SER A 164 1.15 17.32 1.41
C SER A 164 2.05 17.81 2.55
N CYS A 165 2.80 16.89 3.17
CA CYS A 165 3.86 17.17 4.15
C CYS A 165 4.84 16.00 4.09
N ARG A 166 5.68 16.03 3.06
CA ARG A 166 6.63 14.98 2.73
C ARG A 166 8.02 15.35 3.26
N THR A 167 8.72 14.38 3.83
CA THR A 167 10.14 14.54 4.22
C THR A 167 11.04 14.53 2.99
N SER A 168 12.32 14.87 3.19
CA SER A 168 13.36 14.44 2.24
C SER A 168 13.45 12.91 2.19
N TRP A 169 14.12 12.41 1.16
CA TRP A 169 14.53 11.00 1.11
C TRP A 169 15.61 10.72 2.17
N PHE A 170 15.56 9.51 2.72
CA PHE A 170 16.54 8.93 3.62
C PHE A 170 17.07 7.66 2.98
N ASP A 171 18.39 7.53 3.03
CA ASP A 171 19.22 6.51 2.39
C ASP A 171 20.43 6.43 3.31
N ARG A 172 20.37 5.51 4.25
CA ARG A 172 21.24 5.38 5.42
C ARG A 172 22.03 4.09 5.39
N ASP A 173 21.56 3.09 4.65
CA ASP A 173 22.15 1.77 4.52
C ASP A 173 22.29 1.46 3.02
N ASP A 174 23.40 0.82 2.66
CA ASP A 174 23.66 0.36 1.29
C ASP A 174 23.29 -1.15 1.21
N PRO A 175 23.03 -1.75 0.03
CA PRO A 175 22.59 -3.15 -0.10
C PRO A 175 23.69 -4.22 0.13
N ASP A 176 24.66 -3.93 1.01
CA ASP A 176 25.73 -4.83 1.44
C ASP A 176 25.18 -6.04 2.24
N ASP A 177 26.04 -6.84 2.88
CA ASP A 177 25.59 -7.93 3.76
C ASP A 177 25.19 -7.36 5.13
N PRO A 178 23.93 -7.50 5.61
CA PRO A 178 22.93 -8.52 5.25
C PRO A 178 21.78 -8.09 4.32
N GLY A 179 21.78 -6.86 3.81
CA GLY A 179 20.76 -6.30 2.92
C GLY A 179 20.75 -4.78 3.03
N ASP A 180 19.58 -4.18 2.82
CA ASP A 180 19.38 -2.73 2.89
C ASP A 180 18.23 -2.39 3.87
N SER A 181 18.49 -1.49 4.82
CA SER A 181 17.62 -1.16 5.95
C SER A 181 17.49 0.34 6.22
N GLU A 182 16.31 0.89 5.95
CA GLU A 182 15.93 2.26 6.28
C GLU A 182 15.01 2.31 7.51
N ILE A 183 15.59 2.09 8.70
CA ILE A 183 14.85 1.95 9.96
C ILE A 183 14.42 3.31 10.52
N LEU A 184 13.13 3.45 10.86
CA LEU A 184 12.55 4.72 11.31
C LEU A 184 13.20 5.25 12.59
N THR A 185 13.48 4.39 13.57
CA THR A 185 14.07 4.81 14.86
C THR A 185 15.44 5.43 14.66
N ASP A 186 16.21 4.94 13.68
CA ASP A 186 17.51 5.50 13.35
C ASP A 186 17.34 6.87 12.68
N ILE A 187 16.36 7.02 11.78
CA ILE A 187 16.07 8.31 11.15
C ILE A 187 15.58 9.35 12.18
N GLN A 188 14.83 8.92 13.20
CA GLN A 188 14.27 9.79 14.23
C GLN A 188 15.30 10.43 15.17
N ILE A 189 16.50 9.85 15.30
CA ILE A 189 17.56 10.42 16.17
C ILE A 189 18.34 11.57 15.53
N ILE A 190 18.07 11.91 14.26
CA ILE A 190 18.72 13.04 13.58
C ILE A 190 18.28 14.37 14.20
N ILE A 191 19.23 15.25 14.50
CA ILE A 191 18.99 16.59 15.08
C ILE A 191 19.39 17.69 14.09
N PRO A 192 18.50 18.67 13.80
CA PRO A 192 17.11 18.75 14.25
C PRO A 192 16.22 17.66 13.62
N PRO A 193 15.08 17.28 14.24
CA PRO A 193 14.22 16.21 13.76
C PRO A 193 13.85 16.39 12.29
N LYS A 194 14.15 15.38 11.45
CA LYS A 194 13.87 15.40 10.00
C LYS A 194 12.62 14.64 9.60
N VAL A 195 12.10 13.82 10.51
CA VAL A 195 10.85 13.06 10.36
C VAL A 195 9.99 13.27 11.61
N CYS A 196 8.67 13.17 11.46
CA CYS A 196 7.73 13.23 12.57
C CYS A 196 7.80 11.96 13.43
N SER A 197 7.33 12.06 14.68
CA SER A 197 7.28 10.93 15.62
C SER A 197 6.32 9.82 15.19
N LEU A 198 5.23 10.18 14.51
CA LEU A 198 4.22 9.25 14.01
C LEU A 198 3.94 9.53 12.53
N PRO A 199 4.73 8.94 11.61
CA PRO A 199 4.48 9.05 10.19
C PRO A 199 3.12 8.46 9.80
N ILE A 200 2.49 9.10 8.81
CA ILE A 200 1.19 8.69 8.27
C ILE A 200 1.38 7.60 7.22
N ALA A 201 2.36 7.79 6.34
CA ALA A 201 2.64 6.90 5.22
C ALA A 201 4.13 6.88 4.89
N ILE A 202 4.57 5.81 4.23
CA ILE A 202 5.93 5.62 3.73
C ILE A 202 5.89 5.42 2.23
N GLU A 203 6.87 5.98 1.55
CA GLU A 203 7.16 5.73 0.15
C GLU A 203 8.59 5.22 0.06
N VAL A 204 8.78 4.13 -0.70
CA VAL A 204 10.07 3.47 -0.86
C VAL A 204 10.35 3.31 -2.35
N THR A 205 11.53 3.75 -2.76
CA THR A 205 12.01 3.63 -4.14
C THR A 205 13.44 3.16 -4.13
N THR A 206 13.90 2.57 -5.23
CA THR A 206 15.34 2.44 -5.46
C THR A 206 16.00 3.82 -5.53
N ILE A 207 17.33 3.90 -5.42
CA ILE A 207 18.05 5.17 -5.62
C ILE A 207 17.74 5.79 -7.00
N SER A 208 17.58 4.95 -8.02
CA SER A 208 17.18 5.33 -9.39
C SER A 208 15.72 5.78 -9.53
N GLY A 209 14.91 5.67 -8.48
CA GLY A 209 13.53 6.17 -8.44
C GLY A 209 12.45 5.16 -8.84
N SER A 210 12.79 3.89 -9.02
CA SER A 210 11.79 2.84 -9.27
C SER A 210 11.04 2.51 -7.97
N PRO A 211 9.70 2.44 -7.96
CA PRO A 211 8.95 2.01 -6.78
C PRO A 211 9.42 0.64 -6.28
N ALA A 212 9.63 0.50 -4.96
CA ALA A 212 10.17 -0.73 -4.40
C ALA A 212 9.30 -1.96 -4.70
N LEU A 213 7.97 -1.82 -4.63
CA LEU A 213 7.03 -2.90 -4.95
C LEU A 213 7.11 -3.41 -6.40
N LEU A 214 7.81 -2.71 -7.30
CA LEU A 214 8.03 -3.11 -8.69
C LEU A 214 9.37 -3.82 -8.93
N THR A 215 10.27 -3.88 -7.95
CA THR A 215 11.59 -4.48 -8.16
C THR A 215 11.58 -6.00 -8.12
N GLY A 216 10.53 -6.60 -7.53
CA GLY A 216 10.44 -8.04 -7.29
C GLY A 216 11.23 -8.53 -6.08
N ASN A 217 11.87 -7.63 -5.31
CA ASN A 217 12.49 -8.00 -4.05
C ASN A 217 11.44 -8.31 -2.97
N LEU A 218 11.81 -9.21 -2.06
CA LEU A 218 11.01 -9.55 -0.89
C LEU A 218 11.43 -8.68 0.29
N PHE A 219 10.46 -7.99 0.89
CA PHE A 219 10.71 -7.06 1.98
C PHE A 219 10.33 -7.67 3.33
N GLN A 220 11.28 -7.65 4.27
CA GLN A 220 11.04 -8.05 5.65
C GLN A 220 10.21 -6.98 6.39
N LEU A 221 10.48 -5.70 6.12
CA LEU A 221 9.74 -4.56 6.68
C LEU A 221 9.37 -3.59 5.57
N PHE A 222 8.13 -3.10 5.62
CA PHE A 222 7.62 -2.02 4.78
C PHE A 222 6.49 -1.36 5.54
N ASP A 223 6.81 -0.55 6.54
CA ASP A 223 5.82 0.04 7.45
C ASP A 223 6.25 1.44 7.89
N PRO A 224 5.42 2.49 7.74
CA PRO A 224 5.79 3.84 8.16
C PRO A 224 6.08 4.02 9.66
N LEU A 225 5.70 3.06 10.51
CA LEU A 225 6.00 3.09 11.95
C LEU A 225 7.27 2.32 12.31
N LEU A 226 7.84 1.53 11.39
CA LEU A 226 9.05 0.73 11.63
C LEU A 226 10.19 1.10 10.68
N GLY A 227 9.86 1.49 9.45
CA GLY A 227 10.77 1.77 8.35
C GLY A 227 10.65 0.74 7.24
N PHE A 228 11.76 0.52 6.55
CA PHE A 228 11.87 -0.43 5.46
C PHE A 228 13.07 -1.35 5.67
N LYS A 229 12.95 -2.61 5.25
CA LYS A 229 14.05 -3.57 5.31
C LYS A 229 13.93 -4.63 4.23
N CYS A 230 14.98 -4.76 3.44
CA CYS A 230 15.25 -5.86 2.54
C CYS A 230 16.41 -6.70 3.09
N VAL A 231 16.35 -8.03 2.97
CA VAL A 231 17.41 -8.94 3.44
C VAL A 231 17.87 -9.83 2.30
N ASN A 232 19.17 -9.87 2.03
CA ASN A 232 19.77 -10.61 0.91
C ASN A 232 19.44 -12.11 0.95
N GLU A 233 19.50 -12.74 2.14
CA GLU A 233 19.17 -14.16 2.32
C GLU A 233 17.73 -14.52 1.91
N GLN A 234 16.81 -13.54 1.89
CA GLN A 234 15.42 -13.75 1.53
C GLN A 234 15.15 -13.61 0.02
N GLN A 235 16.13 -13.19 -0.79
CA GLN A 235 15.92 -12.86 -2.20
C GLN A 235 16.03 -14.06 -3.16
N GLY A 236 16.07 -15.30 -2.65
CA GLY A 236 16.08 -16.50 -3.50
C GLY A 236 17.29 -16.61 -4.43
N GLY A 237 18.45 -16.10 -4.01
CA GLY A 237 19.70 -16.08 -4.78
C GLY A 237 20.03 -14.74 -5.46
N GLY A 238 19.15 -13.74 -5.35
CA GLY A 238 19.46 -12.34 -5.65
C GLY A 238 20.03 -11.57 -4.45
N VAL A 239 20.26 -10.28 -4.64
CA VAL A 239 20.53 -9.31 -3.57
C VAL A 239 19.47 -8.22 -3.58
N CYS A 240 19.36 -7.51 -2.47
CA CYS A 240 18.55 -6.31 -2.37
C CYS A 240 19.02 -5.27 -3.40
N GLN A 241 18.07 -4.53 -3.96
CA GLN A 241 18.41 -3.25 -4.58
C GLN A 241 18.75 -2.25 -3.47
N ASP A 242 19.34 -1.15 -3.89
CA ASP A 242 19.62 0.00 -3.04
C ASP A 242 18.38 0.91 -2.97
N TYR A 243 17.83 1.10 -1.78
CA TYR A 243 16.57 1.77 -1.51
C TYR A 243 16.71 3.00 -0.64
N LYS A 244 15.78 3.92 -0.87
CA LYS A 244 15.57 5.10 -0.06
C LYS A 244 14.10 5.21 0.33
N VAL A 245 13.86 5.76 1.51
CA VAL A 245 12.53 6.00 2.06
C VAL A 245 12.24 7.48 2.21
N CYS A 246 10.98 7.86 2.05
CA CYS A 246 10.50 9.14 2.54
C CYS A 246 9.12 8.96 3.19
N TYR A 247 8.80 9.89 4.10
CA TYR A 247 7.63 9.77 4.95
C TYR A 247 6.65 10.91 4.68
N THR A 248 5.37 10.59 4.76
CA THR A 248 4.30 11.58 4.86
C THR A 248 4.03 11.84 6.34
N CYS A 249 4.10 13.09 6.75
CA CYS A 249 3.87 13.52 8.13
C CYS A 249 2.59 14.33 8.29
N PRO A 250 2.07 14.49 9.52
CA PRO A 250 1.00 15.43 9.80
C PRO A 250 1.40 16.85 9.40
N LYS A 251 0.47 17.63 8.85
CA LYS A 251 0.71 19.02 8.43
C LYS A 251 1.30 19.91 9.54
N SER A 252 1.02 19.61 10.81
CA SER A 252 1.61 20.30 11.96
C SER A 252 3.14 20.19 11.99
N PHE A 253 3.71 19.05 11.60
CA PHE A 253 5.16 18.84 11.55
C PHE A 253 5.82 19.79 10.57
N CYS A 254 5.36 19.83 9.31
CA CYS A 254 5.94 20.71 8.30
C CYS A 254 5.77 22.20 8.64
N LYS A 255 4.66 22.59 9.29
CA LYS A 255 4.49 23.96 9.79
C LYS A 255 5.59 24.34 10.79
N ILE A 256 5.92 23.44 11.72
CA ILE A 256 6.98 23.66 12.71
C ILE A 256 8.35 23.78 12.02
N GLN A 257 8.65 22.93 11.05
CA GLN A 257 9.92 22.95 10.29
C GLN A 257 10.14 24.26 9.53
N VAL A 258 9.08 24.81 8.92
CA VAL A 258 9.16 26.11 8.22
C VAL A 258 9.46 27.24 9.21
N LEU A 259 8.76 27.26 10.35
CA LEU A 259 8.98 28.27 11.38
C LEU A 259 10.40 28.18 11.95
N SER A 260 10.92 26.99 12.23
CA SER A 260 12.29 26.82 12.73
C SER A 260 13.33 27.32 11.73
N ASN A 261 13.17 27.02 10.44
CA ASN A 261 14.12 27.48 9.42
C ASN A 261 14.14 29.01 9.32
N LEU A 262 12.96 29.66 9.33
CA LEU A 262 12.85 31.12 9.33
C LEU A 262 13.52 31.75 10.57
N THR A 263 13.38 31.14 11.75
CA THR A 263 14.05 31.65 12.96
C THR A 263 15.57 31.53 12.89
N ILE A 264 16.09 30.45 12.31
CA ILE A 264 17.54 30.25 12.12
C ILE A 264 18.08 31.27 11.11
N GLU A 265 17.37 31.49 10.00
CA GLU A 265 17.75 32.50 9.01
C GLU A 265 17.79 33.91 9.61
N ALA A 266 16.76 34.28 10.39
CA ALA A 266 16.72 35.57 11.08
C ALA A 266 17.87 35.74 12.09
N ALA A 267 18.19 34.71 12.87
CA ALA A 267 19.33 34.72 13.81
C ALA A 267 20.67 34.91 13.07
N ASN A 268 20.88 34.16 11.97
CA ASN A 268 22.09 34.26 11.16
C ASN A 268 22.27 35.62 10.47
N ILE A 269 21.18 36.36 10.22
CA ILE A 269 21.25 37.73 9.71
C ILE A 269 21.67 38.69 10.82
N LEU A 270 21.14 38.52 12.03
CA LEU A 270 21.48 39.38 13.17
C LEU A 270 22.93 39.21 13.64
N ASP A 271 23.49 38.00 13.57
CA ASP A 271 24.90 37.74 13.91
C ASP A 271 25.91 38.29 12.87
N LYS A 272 25.43 38.80 11.73
CA LYS A 272 26.26 39.43 10.68
C LYS A 272 26.35 40.95 10.79
N TYR A 273 25.69 41.57 11.77
CA TYR A 273 25.72 43.01 12.05
C TYR A 273 26.12 43.29 13.50
#